data_AF-A0A1Z8ZDG8-F1
#
_entry.id   AF-A0A1Z8ZDG8-F1
#
_cell.length_a   1.000
_cell.length_b   1.000
_cell.length_c   1.000
_cell.angle_alpha   90.00
_cell.angle_beta   90.00
_cell.angle_gamma   90.00
#
_symmetry.space_group_name_H-M   'P 1'
#
loop_
_entity.id
_entity.type
_entity.pdbx_description
1 polymer ?
#
loop_
_entity_poly.entity_id
_entity_poly.type
_entity_poly.pdbx_seq_one_letter_code
_entity_poly.pdbx_strand_id
1 'polypeptide(L)'
;MKKLSILLFIVPVISFSQITYKDVMSINSEKMFKKVMIENGYEFESNDGELIYGYEIQKDSIDGNKSSKWGHYRKNDEFLLSFSRNSVLGSFFNLEEDNTENEYDLIVKEIKKNCKYYDIISKDYGDGIIDYVCYSCVDSKYKGKIGFMVSEGWGYIKHFILD
;
A
#
# COMPACT_ATOMS: atom_id res chain seq x y z
N MET A 1 -49.23 -8.01 -17.47
CA MET A 1 -47.96 -7.31 -17.77
C MET A 1 -47.04 -7.54 -16.59
N LYS A 2 -46.10 -8.48 -16.73
CA LYS A 2 -45.25 -8.95 -15.62
C LYS A 2 -44.25 -7.84 -15.29
N LYS A 3 -44.24 -7.41 -14.01
CA LYS A 3 -43.32 -6.43 -13.46
C LYS A 3 -41.89 -6.89 -13.73
N LEU A 4 -41.15 -6.10 -14.51
CA LEU A 4 -39.73 -6.31 -14.74
C LEU A 4 -39.00 -5.81 -13.49
N SER A 5 -38.80 -6.70 -12.51
CA SER A 5 -37.92 -6.43 -11.37
C SER A 5 -36.49 -6.43 -11.90
N ILE A 6 -35.97 -5.25 -12.25
CA ILE A 6 -34.54 -5.06 -12.48
C ILE A 6 -33.87 -5.23 -11.11
N LEU A 7 -33.46 -6.45 -10.81
CA LEU A 7 -32.58 -6.75 -9.69
C LEU A 7 -31.21 -6.14 -10.06
N LEU A 8 -30.92 -4.96 -9.52
CA LEU A 8 -29.59 -4.37 -9.57
C LEU A 8 -28.60 -5.32 -8.89
N PHE A 9 -27.99 -6.21 -9.67
CA PHE A 9 -26.68 -6.76 -9.36
C PHE A 9 -25.66 -5.64 -9.54
N ILE A 10 -25.70 -4.61 -8.68
CA ILE A 10 -24.48 -3.89 -8.33
C ILE A 10 -23.76 -4.84 -7.37
N VAL A 11 -23.19 -5.92 -7.91
CA VAL A 11 -22.06 -6.53 -7.22
C VAL A 11 -21.03 -5.41 -7.20
N PRO A 12 -20.54 -4.96 -6.04
CA PRO A 12 -19.50 -3.95 -6.02
C PRO A 12 -18.25 -4.62 -6.57
N VAL A 13 -18.06 -4.49 -7.89
CA VAL A 13 -16.80 -4.83 -8.60
C VAL A 13 -15.65 -3.94 -8.09
N ILE A 14 -15.95 -3.01 -7.18
CA ILE A 14 -15.04 -2.13 -6.45
C ILE A 14 -14.16 -2.88 -5.43
N SER A 15 -14.30 -4.19 -5.27
CA SER A 15 -13.57 -4.98 -4.25
C SER A 15 -12.19 -5.48 -4.72
N PHE A 16 -11.77 -5.21 -5.96
CA PHE A 16 -10.57 -5.80 -6.57
C PHE A 16 -9.33 -4.89 -6.57
N SER A 17 -9.35 -3.79 -5.79
CA SER A 17 -8.30 -2.77 -5.86
C SER A 17 -7.79 -2.31 -4.50
N GLN A 18 -7.92 -3.17 -3.48
CA GLN A 18 -7.54 -2.87 -2.11
C GLN A 18 -6.63 -3.97 -1.56
N ILE A 19 -5.34 -3.68 -1.44
CA ILE A 19 -4.38 -4.48 -0.70
C ILE A 19 -4.84 -4.60 0.75
N THR A 20 -4.84 -5.82 1.26
CA THR A 20 -5.22 -6.13 2.64
C THR A 20 -4.02 -6.51 3.49
N TYR A 21 -4.20 -6.58 4.81
CA TYR A 21 -3.21 -7.16 5.72
C TYR A 21 -2.72 -8.54 5.27
N LYS A 22 -3.62 -9.42 4.81
CA LYS A 22 -3.27 -10.78 4.37
C LYS A 22 -2.37 -10.74 3.13
N ASP A 23 -2.63 -9.80 2.23
CA ASP A 23 -1.81 -9.60 1.05
C ASP A 23 -0.39 -9.18 1.46
N VAL A 24 -0.26 -8.18 2.33
CA VAL A 24 1.04 -7.74 2.87
C VAL A 24 1.78 -8.90 3.53
N MET A 25 1.12 -9.68 4.40
CA MET A 25 1.73 -10.84 5.06
C MET A 25 2.16 -11.95 4.08
N SER A 26 1.60 -11.98 2.87
CA SER A 26 1.89 -13.01 1.87
C SER A 26 3.13 -12.73 1.01
N ILE A 27 3.62 -11.48 0.98
CA ILE A 27 4.73 -11.04 0.11
C ILE A 27 6.05 -11.56 0.66
N ASN A 28 6.50 -12.73 0.22
CA ASN A 28 7.74 -13.36 0.66
C ASN A 28 8.76 -13.59 -0.47
N SER A 29 8.48 -13.05 -1.65
CA SER A 29 9.29 -13.18 -2.85
C SER A 29 8.80 -12.19 -3.91
N GLU A 30 9.64 -11.92 -4.91
CA GLU A 30 9.29 -11.09 -6.06
C GLU A 30 8.04 -11.63 -6.78
N LYS A 31 7.93 -12.96 -6.90
CA LYS A 31 6.77 -13.61 -7.51
C LYS A 31 5.49 -13.33 -6.73
N MET A 32 5.54 -13.41 -5.40
CA MET A 32 4.38 -13.11 -4.56
C MET A 32 4.05 -11.61 -4.54
N PHE A 33 5.06 -10.75 -4.55
CA PHE A 33 4.87 -9.31 -4.72
C PHE A 33 4.11 -9.00 -6.03
N LYS A 34 4.60 -9.49 -7.18
CA LYS A 34 3.93 -9.32 -8.48
C LYS A 34 2.49 -9.83 -8.45
N LYS A 35 2.28 -11.00 -7.84
CA LYS A 35 0.94 -11.57 -7.69
C LYS A 35 0.00 -10.62 -6.92
N VAL A 36 0.44 -10.13 -5.76
CA VAL A 36 -0.36 -9.19 -4.95
C VAL A 36 -0.66 -7.91 -5.73
N MET A 37 0.33 -7.33 -6.41
CA MET A 37 0.13 -6.11 -7.23
C MET A 37 -0.91 -6.34 -8.32
N ILE A 38 -0.76 -7.41 -9.12
CA ILE A 38 -1.63 -7.71 -10.27
C ILE A 38 -3.05 -8.06 -9.82
N GLU A 39 -3.21 -8.89 -8.79
CA GLU A 39 -4.55 -9.29 -8.28
C GLU A 39 -5.30 -8.12 -7.64
N ASN A 40 -4.60 -7.06 -7.22
CA ASN A 40 -5.18 -5.83 -6.69
C ASN A 40 -5.22 -4.67 -7.71
N GLY A 41 -5.10 -4.98 -9.01
CA GLY A 41 -5.33 -4.01 -10.08
C GLY A 41 -4.22 -2.97 -10.27
N TYR A 42 -3.02 -3.21 -9.75
CA TYR A 42 -1.87 -2.35 -10.03
C TYR A 42 -1.27 -2.69 -11.41
N GLU A 43 -0.78 -1.66 -12.08
CA GLU A 43 -0.15 -1.71 -13.38
C GLU A 43 1.38 -1.71 -13.23
N PHE A 44 2.07 -2.42 -14.12
CA PHE A 44 3.52 -2.41 -14.17
C PHE A 44 4.02 -1.03 -14.65
N GLU A 45 4.97 -0.45 -13.92
CA GLU A 45 5.59 0.82 -14.25
C GLU A 45 7.00 0.62 -14.82
N SER A 46 7.90 0.07 -14.01
CA SER A 46 9.31 -0.07 -14.36
C SER A 46 10.00 -1.20 -13.61
N ASN A 47 11.18 -1.58 -14.09
CA ASN A 47 12.07 -2.55 -13.45
C ASN A 47 13.54 -2.15 -13.63
N ASP A 48 13.84 -0.87 -13.42
CA ASP A 48 15.20 -0.34 -13.49
C ASP A 48 15.72 -0.10 -12.07
N GLY A 49 16.54 -1.02 -11.57
CA GLY A 49 17.03 -1.02 -10.18
C GLY A 49 16.06 -1.67 -9.17
N GLU A 50 14.79 -1.28 -9.19
CA GLU A 50 13.70 -1.87 -8.40
C GLU A 50 12.47 -2.12 -9.27
N LEU A 51 11.65 -3.10 -8.86
CA LEU A 51 10.41 -3.45 -9.53
C LEU A 51 9.27 -2.57 -8.99
N ILE A 52 8.64 -1.79 -9.87
CA ILE A 52 7.64 -0.79 -9.51
C ILE A 52 6.29 -1.11 -10.17
N TYR A 53 5.24 -1.02 -9.37
CA TYR A 53 3.85 -1.09 -9.78
C TYR A 53 3.09 0.13 -9.24
N GLY A 54 2.17 0.68 -10.03
CA GLY A 54 1.32 1.81 -9.64
C GLY A 54 -0.15 1.54 -9.93
N TYR A 55 -1.05 2.11 -9.14
CA TYR A 55 -2.50 2.00 -9.34
C TYR A 55 -3.04 3.17 -10.18
N GLU A 56 -3.72 2.90 -11.30
CA GLU A 56 -4.26 3.93 -12.21
C GLU A 56 -3.20 4.97 -12.63
N ILE A 57 -2.12 4.49 -13.25
CA ILE A 57 -0.94 5.32 -13.55
C ILE A 57 -1.29 6.41 -14.57
N GLN A 58 -1.10 7.66 -14.17
CA GLN A 58 -1.18 8.83 -15.04
C GLN A 58 0.22 9.15 -15.56
N LYS A 59 0.42 8.97 -16.87
CA LYS A 59 1.70 9.24 -17.50
C LYS A 59 1.98 10.73 -17.61
N ASP A 60 3.15 11.14 -17.16
CA ASP A 60 3.61 12.52 -17.21
C ASP A 60 5.10 12.53 -17.57
N SER A 61 5.40 13.07 -18.75
CA SER A 61 6.75 13.09 -19.30
C SER A 61 7.64 14.20 -18.70
N ILE A 62 7.07 15.08 -17.87
CA ILE A 62 7.77 16.22 -17.28
C ILE A 62 8.08 15.93 -15.82
N ASP A 63 7.07 15.55 -15.04
CA ASP A 63 7.21 15.36 -13.58
C ASP A 63 7.38 13.88 -13.17
N GLY A 64 7.37 12.96 -14.14
CA GLY A 64 7.32 11.52 -13.90
C GLY A 64 5.90 11.02 -13.65
N ASN A 65 5.68 9.72 -13.85
CA ASN A 65 4.36 9.11 -13.75
C ASN A 65 3.76 9.27 -12.35
N LYS A 66 2.46 9.55 -12.29
CA LYS A 66 1.71 9.81 -11.05
C LYS A 66 0.74 8.66 -10.80
N SER A 67 0.59 8.26 -9.54
CA SER A 67 -0.39 7.29 -9.08
C SER A 67 -0.76 7.61 -7.64
N SER A 68 -1.94 7.19 -7.19
CA SER A 68 -2.37 7.33 -5.80
C SER A 68 -1.82 6.23 -4.89
N LYS A 69 -1.26 5.15 -5.45
CA LYS A 69 -0.70 4.03 -4.69
C LYS A 69 0.48 3.42 -5.45
N TRP A 70 1.55 3.10 -4.74
CA TRP A 70 2.72 2.45 -5.34
C TRP A 70 3.16 1.22 -4.56
N GLY A 71 3.68 0.25 -5.29
CA GLY A 71 4.42 -0.88 -4.76
C GLY A 71 5.81 -0.92 -5.34
N HIS A 72 6.81 -1.04 -4.47
CA HIS A 72 8.22 -1.18 -4.84
C HIS A 72 8.75 -2.49 -4.26
N TYR A 73 9.50 -3.24 -5.06
CA TYR A 73 10.21 -4.43 -4.63
C TYR A 73 11.67 -4.37 -5.01
N ARG A 74 12.55 -4.56 -4.04
CA ARG A 74 14.00 -4.48 -4.18
C ARG A 74 14.60 -5.87 -4.29
N LYS A 75 15.78 -5.95 -4.91
CA LYS A 75 16.50 -7.23 -5.11
C LYS A 75 16.91 -7.95 -3.83
N ASN A 76 16.95 -7.24 -2.71
CA ASN A 76 17.23 -7.82 -1.40
C ASN A 76 15.97 -8.37 -0.71
N ASP A 77 14.83 -8.50 -1.38
CA ASP A 77 13.54 -8.95 -0.84
C ASP A 77 12.84 -7.96 0.12
N GLU A 78 13.31 -6.70 0.15
CA GLU A 78 12.54 -5.61 0.75
C GLU A 78 11.42 -5.16 -0.19
N PHE A 79 10.27 -4.81 0.40
CA PHE A 79 9.18 -4.16 -0.32
C PHE A 79 8.68 -2.93 0.43
N LEU A 80 8.12 -1.99 -0.33
CA LEU A 80 7.48 -0.77 0.16
C LEU A 80 6.14 -0.61 -0.55
N LEU A 81 5.08 -0.40 0.22
CA LEU A 81 3.78 0.03 -0.27
C LEU A 81 3.54 1.46 0.18
N SER A 82 3.07 2.32 -0.71
CA SER A 82 2.71 3.69 -0.39
C SER A 82 1.30 4.00 -0.87
N PHE A 83 0.58 4.79 -0.07
CA PHE A 83 -0.82 5.15 -0.31
C PHE A 83 -1.00 6.64 -0.08
N SER A 84 -1.58 7.34 -1.06
CA SER A 84 -2.01 8.72 -0.87
C SER A 84 -3.07 8.74 0.23
N ARG A 85 -2.85 9.55 1.25
CA ARG A 85 -3.82 9.81 2.32
C ARG A 85 -4.61 11.09 2.08
N ASN A 86 -4.31 11.81 1.00
CA ASN A 86 -5.06 12.99 0.58
C ASN A 86 -6.37 12.53 -0.08
N SER A 87 -7.51 12.77 0.56
CA SER A 87 -8.82 12.57 -0.04
C SER A 87 -8.97 13.52 -1.24
N VAL A 88 -9.28 12.96 -2.42
CA VAL A 88 -9.62 13.74 -3.63
C VAL A 88 -10.79 14.68 -3.33
N LEU A 89 -11.73 14.27 -2.47
CA LEU A 89 -12.87 15.08 -2.04
C LEU A 89 -12.46 16.18 -1.04
N GLY A 90 -11.57 15.88 -0.10
CA GLY A 90 -11.03 16.87 0.84
C GLY A 90 -10.27 17.99 0.14
N SER A 91 -9.47 17.64 -0.87
CA SER A 91 -8.67 18.58 -1.67
C SER A 91 -9.52 19.41 -2.65
N PHE A 92 -10.58 18.83 -3.24
CA PHE A 92 -11.47 19.57 -4.16
C PHE A 92 -12.49 20.49 -3.46
N PHE A 93 -12.95 20.16 -2.25
CA PHE A 93 -14.05 20.88 -1.60
C PHE A 93 -13.66 21.66 -0.34
N ASN A 94 -12.37 21.70 0.06
CA ASN A 94 -11.94 22.26 1.35
C ASN A 94 -12.78 21.74 2.53
N LEU A 95 -13.22 20.48 2.45
CA LEU A 95 -13.94 19.82 3.53
C LEU A 95 -12.92 19.37 4.58
N GLU A 96 -13.30 19.48 5.87
CA GLU A 96 -12.49 18.96 6.98
C GLU A 96 -12.04 17.53 6.70
N GLU A 97 -10.84 17.18 7.22
CA GLU A 97 -10.18 15.89 7.03
C GLU A 97 -11.18 14.75 6.97
N ASP A 98 -11.21 14.10 5.80
CA ASP A 98 -12.00 12.92 5.54
C ASP A 98 -11.56 11.83 6.53
N ASN A 99 -12.29 11.69 7.63
CA ASN A 99 -12.03 10.72 8.69
C ASN A 99 -12.36 9.27 8.28
N THR A 100 -12.62 9.02 6.98
CA THR A 100 -12.83 7.66 6.49
C THR A 100 -11.51 6.91 6.45
N GLU A 101 -11.49 5.71 7.06
CA GLU A 101 -10.30 4.84 7.06
C GLU A 101 -9.92 4.53 5.60
N ASN A 102 -8.76 5.01 5.14
CA ASN A 102 -8.22 4.62 3.84
C ASN A 102 -7.55 3.25 3.91
N GLU A 103 -7.11 2.73 2.76
CA GLU A 103 -6.47 1.42 2.65
C GLU A 103 -5.26 1.26 3.58
N TYR A 104 -4.42 2.30 3.70
CA TYR A 104 -3.31 2.30 4.63
C TYR A 104 -3.78 2.15 6.08
N ASP A 105 -4.79 2.92 6.49
CA ASP A 105 -5.30 2.90 7.87
C ASP A 105 -5.86 1.51 8.24
N LEU A 106 -6.55 0.86 7.30
CA LEU A 106 -7.09 -0.50 7.48
C LEU A 106 -5.98 -1.55 7.63
N ILE A 107 -4.93 -1.49 6.82
CA ILE A 107 -3.79 -2.41 6.94
C ILE A 107 -3.06 -2.18 8.27
N VAL A 108 -2.77 -0.92 8.63
CA VAL A 108 -2.06 -0.57 9.86
C VAL A 108 -2.85 -0.98 11.10
N LYS A 109 -4.18 -0.83 11.10
CA LYS A 109 -5.06 -1.28 12.18
C LYS A 109 -4.94 -2.79 12.41
N GLU A 110 -4.94 -3.58 11.34
CA GLU A 110 -4.75 -5.03 11.44
C GLU A 110 -3.31 -5.42 11.82
N ILE A 111 -2.28 -4.67 11.40
CA ILE A 111 -0.91 -4.88 11.90
C ILE A 111 -0.86 -4.65 13.42
N LYS A 112 -1.38 -3.53 13.92
CA LYS A 112 -1.38 -3.20 15.35
C LYS A 112 -2.16 -4.22 16.19
N LYS A 113 -3.20 -4.82 15.62
CA LYS A 113 -4.06 -5.82 16.27
C LYS A 113 -3.43 -7.21 16.30
N ASN A 114 -2.82 -7.65 15.20
CA ASN A 114 -2.37 -9.04 15.04
C ASN A 114 -0.87 -9.22 15.27
N CYS A 115 -0.08 -8.13 15.24
CA CYS A 115 1.37 -8.16 15.40
C CYS A 115 1.80 -7.55 16.72
N LYS A 116 3.01 -7.89 17.18
CA LYS A 116 3.60 -7.34 18.40
C LYS A 116 4.54 -6.21 18.07
N TYR A 117 4.46 -5.10 18.80
CA TYR A 117 5.44 -4.02 18.70
C TYR A 117 6.86 -4.59 18.82
N TYR A 118 7.76 -4.11 17.97
CA TYR A 118 9.16 -4.50 17.95
C TYR A 118 10.05 -3.33 18.39
N ASP A 119 10.17 -2.30 17.56
CA ASP A 119 11.01 -1.13 17.83
C ASP A 119 10.66 0.02 16.86
N ILE A 120 11.31 1.17 17.00
CA ILE A 120 11.38 2.21 15.97
C ILE A 120 12.67 2.00 15.16
N ILE A 121 12.54 1.90 13.83
CA ILE A 121 13.69 1.81 12.92
C ILE A 121 13.80 3.10 12.11
N SER A 122 14.89 3.82 12.30
CA SER A 122 15.24 5.00 11.51
C SER A 122 15.96 4.61 10.22
N LYS A 123 15.58 5.21 9.09
CA LYS A 123 16.27 5.08 7.79
C LYS A 123 16.67 6.44 7.27
N ASP A 124 17.96 6.57 6.94
CA ASP A 124 18.50 7.72 6.24
C ASP A 124 18.31 7.53 4.73
N TYR A 125 17.61 8.48 4.10
CA TYR A 125 17.37 8.50 2.65
C TYR A 125 18.23 9.56 1.93
N GLY A 126 19.16 10.21 2.65
CA GLY A 126 20.08 11.22 2.13
C GLY A 126 19.53 12.65 2.18
N ASP A 127 18.21 12.82 2.12
CA ASP A 127 17.48 14.07 2.32
C ASP A 127 16.88 14.21 3.73
N GLY A 128 16.92 13.13 4.51
CA GLY A 128 16.44 13.11 5.89
C GLY A 128 16.46 11.71 6.50
N ILE A 129 16.23 11.69 7.81
CA ILE A 129 16.03 10.45 8.56
C ILE A 129 14.54 10.30 8.79
N ILE A 130 13.99 9.13 8.42
CA ILE A 130 12.59 8.82 8.64
C ILE A 130 12.46 7.61 9.58
N ASP A 131 11.64 7.78 10.60
CA ASP A 131 11.34 6.75 11.58
C ASP A 131 10.13 5.92 11.18
N TYR A 132 10.27 4.60 11.29
CA TYR A 132 9.18 3.66 11.13
C TYR A 132 8.91 2.96 12.45
N VAL A 133 7.65 2.95 12.89
CA VAL A 133 7.25 2.07 13.99
C VAL A 133 7.10 0.66 13.44
N CYS A 134 7.88 -0.28 13.99
CA CYS A 134 8.02 -1.63 13.46
C CYS A 134 7.38 -2.67 14.37
N TYR A 135 6.83 -3.71 13.74
CA TYR A 135 6.11 -4.81 14.38
C TYR A 135 6.64 -6.16 13.90
N SER A 136 6.55 -7.16 14.78
CA SER A 136 6.77 -8.57 14.49
C SER A 136 5.42 -9.28 14.32
N CYS A 137 5.17 -9.84 13.15
CA CYS A 137 3.95 -10.57 12.82
C CYS A 137 4.24 -12.07 12.76
N VAL A 138 3.46 -12.90 13.44
CA VAL A 138 3.64 -14.38 13.39
C VAL A 138 3.14 -14.95 12.07
N ASP A 139 2.16 -14.30 11.45
CA ASP A 139 1.54 -14.76 10.21
C ASP A 139 2.30 -14.32 8.95
N SER A 140 3.36 -13.51 9.09
CA SER A 140 4.14 -13.06 7.93
C SER A 140 4.93 -14.20 7.31
N LYS A 141 4.84 -14.34 5.99
CA LYS A 141 5.62 -15.31 5.23
C LYS A 141 7.02 -14.83 4.87
N TYR A 142 7.28 -13.52 4.97
CA TYR A 142 8.60 -12.92 4.83
C TYR A 142 9.38 -13.03 6.16
N LYS A 143 10.71 -12.93 6.06
CA LYS A 143 11.60 -12.84 7.23
C LYS A 143 11.93 -11.37 7.47
N GLY A 144 11.60 -10.86 8.65
CA GLY A 144 11.92 -9.48 9.01
C GLY A 144 10.88 -8.85 9.92
N LYS A 145 10.71 -7.54 9.80
CA LYS A 145 9.70 -6.72 10.47
C LYS A 145 8.89 -5.94 9.45
N ILE A 146 7.68 -5.57 9.84
CA ILE A 146 6.86 -4.62 9.08
C ILE A 146 6.84 -3.30 9.82
N GLY A 147 7.25 -2.23 9.14
CA GLY A 147 7.21 -0.88 9.65
C GLY A 147 6.20 -0.03 8.90
N PHE A 148 5.63 0.96 9.57
CA PHE A 148 4.78 1.94 8.90
C PHE A 148 4.99 3.34 9.44
N MET A 149 4.72 4.34 8.60
CA MET A 149 4.79 5.76 8.94
C MET A 149 3.91 6.58 8.01
N VAL A 150 3.67 7.84 8.39
CA VAL A 150 3.00 8.83 7.56
C VAL A 150 3.97 9.99 7.34
N SER A 151 4.16 10.40 6.10
CA SER A 151 4.97 11.57 5.74
C SER A 151 4.33 12.29 4.55
N GLU A 152 4.26 13.61 4.59
CA GLU A 152 3.82 14.47 3.48
C GLU A 152 2.48 14.05 2.81
N GLY A 153 1.50 13.61 3.61
CA GLY A 153 0.20 13.17 3.09
C GLY A 153 0.19 11.76 2.50
N TRP A 154 1.24 10.98 2.71
CA TRP A 154 1.37 9.60 2.28
C TRP A 154 1.53 8.65 3.46
N GLY A 155 0.90 7.48 3.37
CA GLY A 155 1.09 6.36 4.29
C GLY A 155 2.02 5.34 3.66
N TYR A 156 3.03 4.91 4.41
CA TYR A 156 4.05 3.98 3.93
C TYR A 156 4.06 2.72 4.79
N ILE A 157 4.13 1.56 4.15
CA ILE A 157 4.26 0.25 4.79
C ILE A 157 5.49 -0.42 4.19
N LYS A 158 6.51 -0.65 5.00
CA LYS A 158 7.84 -1.11 4.57
C LYS A 158 8.23 -2.40 5.26
N HIS A 159 8.70 -3.36 4.49
CA HIS A 159 9.39 -4.54 4.99
C HIS A 159 10.85 -4.21 5.34
N PHE A 160 11.27 -4.62 6.53
CA PHE A 160 12.64 -4.48 7.02
C PHE A 160 13.25 -5.85 7.24
N ILE A 161 14.31 -6.15 6.50
CA ILE A 161 15.16 -7.29 6.79
C ILE A 161 16.11 -6.86 7.89
N LEU A 162 16.16 -7.64 8.95
CA LEU A 162 17.09 -7.45 10.06
C LEU A 162 18.14 -8.55 9.97
N ASP A 163 19.40 -8.14 10.03
CA ASP A 163 20.56 -9.03 10.10
C ASP A 163 20.63 -9.78 11.44
#